data_AF-A0A961IDU4-F1
#
_entry.id   AF-A0A961IDU4-F1
#
_cell.length_a   1.000
_cell.length_b   1.000
_cell.length_c   1.000
_cell.angle_alpha   90.00
_cell.angle_beta   90.00
_cell.angle_gamma   90.00
#
_symmetry.space_group_name_H-M   'P 1'
#
loop_
_entity.id
_entity.type
_entity.pdbx_description
1 polymer ?
#
loop_
_entity_poly.entity_id
_entity_poly.type
_entity_poly.pdbx_seq_one_letter_code
_entity_poly.pdbx_strand_id
1 'polypeptide(L)'
;YYHEWHARLPSTRGAARELRLHALRDGAYAILFGSLAWLEPHGWYTVVLAILLLTEIVITMLDFLEEDAHRPLPAGERVMHSLMAIVYGAFLAYLLPEMWNWWQQPTAPVPHSHGWLSYIMTAMACGVLASGIRDWIAANSHTNRAATHNG
;
A
#
# COMPACT_ATOMS: atom_id res chain seq x y z
N TYR A 1 9.06 -6.09 7.91
CA TYR A 1 10.29 -6.42 8.68
C TYR A 1 10.01 -7.15 10.00
N TYR A 2 9.02 -6.74 10.83
CA TYR A 2 8.65 -7.51 12.04
C TYR A 2 8.01 -8.89 11.74
N HIS A 3 7.33 -9.01 10.59
CA HIS A 3 6.71 -10.26 10.12
C HIS A 3 7.70 -11.40 9.81
N GLU A 4 8.94 -11.10 9.41
CA GLU A 4 9.90 -12.14 8.98
C GLU A 4 10.63 -12.80 10.17
N TRP A 5 10.85 -12.06 11.25
CA TRP A 5 11.69 -12.53 12.35
C TRP A 5 10.96 -13.43 13.35
N HIS A 6 9.63 -13.34 13.46
CA HIS A 6 8.89 -14.06 14.51
C HIS A 6 7.93 -15.16 14.01
N ALA A 7 7.45 -15.10 12.76
CA ALA A 7 6.24 -15.85 12.40
C ALA A 7 6.42 -17.12 11.56
N ARG A 8 7.62 -17.47 11.05
CA ARG A 8 7.83 -18.64 10.16
C ARG A 8 6.63 -18.87 9.21
N LEU A 9 6.39 -17.89 8.34
CA LEU A 9 5.26 -17.93 7.40
C LEU A 9 5.51 -18.62 6.04
N PRO A 10 6.36 -19.68 5.86
CA PRO A 10 6.33 -20.42 4.60
C PRO A 10 5.36 -21.63 4.59
N SER A 11 4.53 -21.90 5.62
CA SER A 11 3.79 -23.19 5.69
C SER A 11 2.36 -23.20 6.24
N THR A 12 1.54 -22.16 6.05
CA THR A 12 0.12 -22.18 6.44
C THR A 12 -0.81 -21.93 5.25
N ARG A 13 -1.95 -22.66 5.22
CA ARG A 13 -3.03 -22.51 4.24
C ARG A 13 -3.68 -21.12 4.38
N GLY A 14 -3.14 -20.13 3.67
CA GLY A 14 -3.57 -18.72 3.72
C GLY A 14 -2.52 -17.72 3.23
N ALA A 15 -1.24 -18.08 3.35
CA ALA A 15 -0.10 -17.19 3.05
C ALA A 15 -0.11 -16.61 1.63
N ALA A 16 -0.60 -17.34 0.61
CA ALA A 16 -0.65 -16.83 -0.76
C ALA A 16 -1.69 -15.72 -0.98
N ARG A 17 -2.79 -15.72 -0.21
CA ARG A 17 -3.83 -14.68 -0.29
C ARG A 17 -3.37 -13.42 0.44
N GLU A 18 -2.80 -13.57 1.63
CA GLU A 18 -2.17 -12.51 2.41
C GLU A 18 -1.05 -11.81 1.61
N LEU A 19 -0.13 -12.57 1.01
CA LEU A 19 0.95 -12.02 0.16
C LEU A 19 0.43 -11.27 -1.08
N ARG A 20 -0.72 -11.67 -1.65
CA ARG A 20 -1.35 -10.96 -2.78
C ARG A 20 -1.98 -9.64 -2.34
N LEU A 21 -2.62 -9.60 -1.18
CA LEU A 21 -3.17 -8.37 -0.60
C LEU A 21 -2.04 -7.38 -0.30
N HIS A 22 -0.94 -7.86 0.28
CA HIS A 22 0.27 -7.05 0.51
C HIS A 22 0.87 -6.52 -0.78
N ALA A 23 1.06 -7.36 -1.79
CA ALA A 23 1.59 -6.93 -3.08
C ALA A 23 0.69 -5.89 -3.77
N LEU A 24 -0.63 -6.02 -3.66
CA LEU A 24 -1.57 -5.05 -4.21
C LEU A 24 -1.52 -3.71 -3.46
N ARG A 25 -1.45 -3.76 -2.12
CA ARG A 25 -1.29 -2.58 -1.26
C ARG A 25 0.02 -1.85 -1.59
N ASP A 26 1.12 -2.57 -1.68
CA ASP A 26 2.44 -2.02 -2.01
C ASP A 26 2.44 -1.41 -3.42
N GLY A 27 1.75 -2.03 -4.38
CA GLY A 27 1.54 -1.47 -5.72
C GLY A 27 0.74 -0.17 -5.71
N ALA A 28 -0.33 -0.09 -4.92
CA ALA A 28 -1.10 1.15 -4.76
C ALA A 28 -0.24 2.27 -4.15
N TYR A 29 0.54 1.98 -3.11
CA TYR A 29 1.48 2.95 -2.53
C TYR A 29 2.58 3.37 -3.51
N ALA A 30 3.09 2.47 -4.35
CA ALA A 30 4.08 2.82 -5.38
C ALA A 30 3.51 3.86 -6.37
N ILE A 31 2.26 3.67 -6.79
CA ILE A 31 1.57 4.61 -7.68
C ILE A 31 1.28 5.94 -6.96
N LEU A 32 0.80 5.90 -5.71
CA LEU A 32 0.52 7.09 -4.91
C LEU A 32 1.77 7.95 -4.70
N PHE A 33 2.84 7.37 -4.17
CA PHE A 33 4.08 8.11 -3.92
C PHE A 33 4.77 8.52 -5.22
N GLY A 34 4.78 7.67 -6.24
CA GLY A 34 5.38 7.99 -7.53
C GLY A 34 4.67 9.14 -8.25
N SER A 35 3.33 9.18 -8.19
CA SER A 35 2.55 10.25 -8.78
C SER A 35 2.68 11.56 -7.99
N LEU A 36 2.41 11.55 -6.69
CA LEU A 36 2.49 12.74 -5.83
C LEU A 36 3.91 13.32 -5.71
N ALA A 37 4.95 12.50 -5.93
CA ALA A 37 6.33 12.98 -5.94
C ALA A 37 6.54 14.09 -6.98
N TRP A 38 5.96 13.96 -8.17
CA TRP A 38 6.33 14.81 -9.32
C TRP A 38 5.14 15.42 -10.05
N LEU A 39 3.91 15.13 -9.61
CA LEU A 39 2.69 15.56 -10.29
C LEU A 39 1.66 16.08 -9.30
N GLU A 40 0.94 17.10 -9.74
CA GLU A 40 -0.37 17.47 -9.22
C GLU A 40 -1.45 16.96 -10.19
N PRO A 41 -2.29 15.99 -9.77
CA PRO A 41 -3.35 15.49 -10.61
C PRO A 41 -4.55 16.44 -10.56
N HIS A 42 -4.70 17.29 -11.58
CA HIS A 42 -5.78 18.28 -11.67
C HIS A 42 -7.04 17.70 -12.34
N GLY A 43 -8.21 18.24 -11.98
CA GLY A 43 -9.51 17.87 -12.53
C GLY A 43 -9.83 16.38 -12.33
N TRP A 44 -10.17 15.67 -13.41
CA TRP A 44 -10.53 14.23 -13.32
C TRP A 44 -9.40 13.34 -12.79
N TYR A 45 -8.14 13.72 -12.94
CA TYR A 45 -7.04 12.97 -12.34
C TYR A 45 -7.09 12.99 -10.81
N THR A 46 -7.62 14.06 -10.20
CA THR A 46 -7.86 14.10 -8.75
C THR A 46 -8.86 13.03 -8.31
N VAL A 47 -9.89 12.76 -9.12
CA VAL A 47 -10.89 11.72 -8.83
C VAL A 47 -10.26 10.33 -8.93
N VAL A 48 -9.38 10.10 -9.91
CA VAL A 48 -8.62 8.85 -10.02
C VAL A 48 -7.74 8.65 -8.77
N LEU A 49 -7.05 9.71 -8.31
CA LEU A 49 -6.28 9.68 -7.07
C LEU A 49 -7.17 9.35 -5.86
N ALA A 50 -8.35 9.94 -5.75
CA ALA A 50 -9.31 9.68 -4.68
C ALA A 50 -9.79 8.22 -4.66
N ILE A 51 -10.10 7.66 -5.83
CA ILE A 51 -10.48 6.25 -5.98
C ILE A 51 -9.32 5.34 -5.55
N LEU A 52 -8.08 5.67 -5.94
CA LEU A 52 -6.89 4.91 -5.55
C LEU A 52 -6.69 4.91 -4.03
N LEU A 53 -6.80 6.07 -3.38
CA LEU A 53 -6.73 6.20 -1.92
C LEU A 53 -7.84 5.39 -1.22
N LEU A 54 -9.08 5.50 -1.69
CA LEU A 54 -10.20 4.74 -1.11
C LEU A 54 -10.00 3.24 -1.28
N THR A 55 -9.52 2.81 -2.44
CA THR A 55 -9.22 1.40 -2.72
C THR A 55 -8.13 0.88 -1.78
N GLU A 56 -7.05 1.65 -1.57
CA GLU A 56 -5.99 1.31 -0.63
C GLU A 56 -6.54 1.17 0.80
N ILE A 57 -7.36 2.12 1.27
CA ILE A 57 -8.00 2.05 2.60
C ILE A 57 -8.84 0.77 2.72
N VAL A 58 -9.65 0.44 1.72
CA VAL A 58 -10.48 -0.77 1.73
C VAL A 58 -9.61 -2.02 1.78
N ILE A 59 -8.54 -2.10 0.99
CA ILE A 59 -7.60 -3.23 1.01
C ILE A 59 -6.98 -3.37 2.41
N THR A 60 -6.51 -2.27 3.00
CA THR A 60 -5.92 -2.26 4.34
C THR A 60 -6.91 -2.70 5.42
N MET A 61 -8.19 -2.32 5.32
CA MET A 61 -9.22 -2.81 6.24
C MET A 61 -9.51 -4.30 6.06
N LEU A 62 -9.55 -4.78 4.81
CA LEU A 62 -9.72 -6.21 4.52
C LEU A 62 -8.53 -7.04 5.04
N ASP A 63 -7.32 -6.49 4.99
CA ASP A 63 -6.11 -7.09 5.56
C ASP A 63 -6.26 -7.29 7.07
N PHE A 64 -6.67 -6.24 7.80
CA PHE A 64 -6.90 -6.33 9.25
C PHE A 64 -7.99 -7.34 9.63
N LEU A 65 -9.06 -7.44 8.85
CA LEU A 65 -10.11 -8.44 9.07
C LEU A 65 -9.60 -9.87 8.83
N GLU A 66 -8.78 -10.07 7.78
CA GLU A 66 -8.20 -11.38 7.48
C GLU A 66 -7.18 -11.79 8.55
N GLU A 67 -6.34 -10.86 9.03
CA GLU A 67 -5.38 -11.08 10.11
C GLU A 67 -6.06 -11.47 11.43
N ASP A 68 -7.08 -10.71 11.86
CA ASP A 68 -7.81 -10.96 13.11
C ASP A 68 -8.54 -12.31 13.10
N ALA A 69 -9.06 -12.71 11.94
CA ALA A 69 -9.73 -14.00 11.77
C ALA A 69 -8.79 -15.22 11.89
N HIS A 70 -7.50 -15.07 11.58
CA HIS A 70 -6.56 -16.20 11.48
C HIS A 70 -5.49 -16.23 12.57
N ARG A 71 -5.17 -15.10 13.23
CA ARG A 71 -4.15 -15.07 14.29
C ARG A 71 -4.37 -13.92 15.29
N PRO A 72 -4.19 -14.14 16.60
CA PRO A 72 -4.12 -13.03 17.54
C PRO A 72 -2.91 -12.14 17.25
N LEU A 73 -3.16 -10.84 17.06
CA LEU A 73 -2.13 -9.85 16.80
C LEU A 73 -1.21 -9.68 18.03
N PRO A 74 0.12 -9.75 17.88
CA PRO A 74 1.09 -9.33 18.90
C PRO A 74 0.90 -7.86 19.30
N ALA A 75 1.28 -7.51 20.54
CA ALA A 75 1.12 -6.13 21.04
C ALA A 75 1.92 -5.09 20.23
N GLY A 76 3.14 -5.42 19.80
CA GLY A 76 3.97 -4.52 18.98
C GLY A 76 3.35 -4.23 17.61
N GLU A 77 2.71 -5.24 17.00
CA GLU A 77 2.05 -5.13 15.69
C GLU A 77 0.85 -4.17 15.76
N ARG A 78 0.05 -4.26 16.83
CA ARG A 78 -1.03 -3.30 17.08
C ARG A 78 -0.54 -1.86 17.23
N VAL A 79 0.56 -1.66 17.94
CA VAL A 79 1.14 -0.30 18.11
C VAL A 79 1.62 0.22 16.77
N MET A 80 2.30 -0.61 15.96
CA MET A 80 2.75 -0.22 14.62
C MET A 80 1.59 0.15 13.69
N HIS A 81 0.54 -0.68 13.62
CA HIS A 81 -0.66 -0.37 12.82
C HIS A 81 -1.34 0.91 13.30
N SER A 82 -1.43 1.13 14.61
CA SER A 82 -2.00 2.36 15.17
C SER A 82 -1.18 3.60 14.81
N LEU A 83 0.15 3.53 14.91
CA LEU A 83 1.04 4.63 14.53
C LEU A 83 0.94 4.93 13.03
N MET A 84 0.93 3.90 12.19
CA MET A 84 0.76 4.06 10.75
C MET A 84 -0.59 4.69 10.40
N ALA A 85 -1.68 4.25 11.04
CA ALA A 85 -3.00 4.83 10.84
C ALA A 85 -3.06 6.31 11.22
N ILE A 86 -2.40 6.71 12.32
CA ILE A 86 -2.32 8.12 12.74
C ILE A 86 -1.53 8.95 11.71
N VAL A 87 -0.36 8.47 11.29
CA VAL A 87 0.48 9.17 10.28
C VAL A 87 -0.26 9.29 8.95
N TYR A 88 -0.95 8.22 8.53
CA TYR A 88 -1.75 8.22 7.31
C TYR A 88 -2.95 9.17 7.42
N GLY A 89 -3.64 9.21 8.56
CA GLY A 89 -4.71 10.16 8.82
C GLY A 89 -4.23 11.62 8.76
N ALA A 90 -3.05 11.92 9.30
CA ALA A 90 -2.44 13.24 9.20
C ALA A 90 -2.09 13.60 7.75
N PHE A 91 -1.55 12.64 6.99
CA PHE A 91 -1.32 12.79 5.55
C PHE A 91 -2.61 13.10 4.79
N LEU A 92 -3.70 12.36 5.03
CA LEU A 92 -5.00 12.64 4.40
C LEU A 92 -5.55 14.01 4.80
N ALA A 93 -5.42 14.41 6.07
CA ALA A 93 -5.87 15.71 6.54
C ALA A 93 -5.16 16.87 5.82
N TYR A 94 -3.89 16.67 5.42
CA TYR A 94 -3.15 17.61 4.59
C TYR A 94 -3.50 17.52 3.10
N LEU A 95 -3.63 16.30 2.56
CA LEU A 95 -3.84 16.07 1.13
C LEU A 95 -5.25 16.44 0.66
N LEU A 96 -6.29 16.18 1.47
CA LEU A 96 -7.68 16.39 1.05
C LEU A 96 -8.00 17.84 0.68
N PRO A 97 -7.56 18.87 1.42
CA PRO A 97 -7.68 20.26 0.99
C PRO A 97 -6.98 20.56 -0.34
N GLU A 98 -5.78 20.02 -0.57
CA GLU A 98 -5.08 20.19 -1.84
C GLU A 98 -5.80 19.51 -3.00
N MET A 99 -6.32 18.30 -2.78
CA MET A 99 -7.17 17.63 -3.76
C MET A 99 -8.42 18.45 -4.09
N TRP A 100 -9.03 19.12 -3.10
CA TRP A 100 -10.15 20.02 -3.37
C TRP A 100 -9.76 21.21 -4.26
N ASN A 101 -8.55 21.74 -4.09
CA ASN A 101 -8.01 22.79 -4.97
C ASN A 101 -7.75 22.24 -6.38
N TRP A 102 -7.09 21.08 -6.50
CA TRP A 102 -6.78 20.44 -7.79
C TRP A 102 -8.03 20.02 -8.57
N TRP A 103 -9.10 19.61 -7.89
CA TRP A 103 -10.38 19.29 -8.52
C TRP A 103 -10.98 20.47 -9.27
N GLN A 104 -10.77 21.69 -8.78
CA GLN A 104 -11.28 22.92 -9.39
C GLN A 104 -10.43 23.41 -10.57
N GLN A 105 -9.29 22.77 -10.83
CA GLN A 105 -8.39 23.11 -11.94
C GLN A 105 -8.79 22.37 -13.24
N PRO A 106 -8.38 22.87 -14.41
CA PRO A 106 -8.52 22.15 -15.67
C PRO A 106 -7.89 20.75 -15.61
N THR A 107 -8.51 19.75 -16.25
CA THR A 107 -8.00 18.37 -16.20
C THR A 107 -6.64 18.26 -16.88
N ALA A 108 -5.59 18.05 -16.09
CA ALA A 108 -4.22 17.86 -16.55
C ALA A 108 -3.38 17.15 -15.47
N PRO A 109 -2.40 16.31 -15.86
CA PRO A 109 -1.33 15.91 -14.96
C PRO A 109 -0.25 17.00 -14.97
N VAL A 110 -0.24 17.88 -13.96
CA VAL A 110 0.68 19.03 -13.93
C VAL A 110 1.99 18.63 -13.25
N PRO A 111 3.15 18.75 -13.92
CA PRO A 111 4.44 18.52 -13.27
C PRO A 111 4.68 19.51 -12.13
N HIS A 112 4.93 19.01 -10.93
CA HIS A 112 5.19 19.81 -9.75
C HIS A 112 6.20 19.12 -8.83
N SER A 113 7.11 19.90 -8.24
CA SER A 113 8.11 19.39 -7.29
C SER A 113 7.87 20.03 -5.93
N HIS A 114 7.87 19.18 -4.90
CA HIS A 114 7.77 19.52 -3.49
C HIS A 114 9.17 19.61 -2.84
N GLY A 115 10.21 19.84 -3.65
CA GLY A 115 11.60 19.93 -3.19
C GLY A 115 12.14 18.60 -2.68
N TRP A 116 12.71 18.59 -1.47
CA TRP A 116 13.25 17.38 -0.85
C TRP A 116 12.19 16.29 -0.63
N LEU A 117 10.93 16.68 -0.43
CA LEU A 117 9.82 15.74 -0.21
C LEU A 117 9.57 14.87 -1.45
N SER A 118 9.70 15.42 -2.66
CA SER A 118 9.60 14.67 -3.92
C SER A 118 10.60 13.52 -4.01
N TYR A 119 11.83 13.75 -3.54
CA TYR A 119 12.87 12.72 -3.51
C TYR A 119 12.58 11.64 -2.46
N ILE A 120 12.05 12.02 -1.29
CA ILE A 120 11.64 11.06 -0.28
C ILE A 120 10.48 10.21 -0.78
N MET A 121 9.44 10.83 -1.35
CA MET A 121 8.33 10.10 -1.96
C MET A 121 8.81 9.15 -3.06
N THR A 122 9.77 9.58 -3.89
CA THR A 122 10.39 8.71 -4.89
C THR A 122 11.12 7.52 -4.25
N ALA A 123 11.92 7.75 -3.22
CA ALA A 123 12.61 6.69 -2.49
C ALA A 123 11.62 5.70 -1.84
N MET A 124 10.54 6.22 -1.26
CA MET A 124 9.44 5.42 -0.71
C MET A 124 8.77 4.60 -1.80
N ALA A 125 8.43 5.20 -2.95
CA ALA A 125 7.84 4.53 -4.10
C ALA A 125 8.70 3.35 -4.58
N CYS A 126 10.01 3.56 -4.71
CA CYS A 126 10.95 2.50 -5.07
C CYS A 126 11.01 1.39 -4.01
N GLY A 127 11.04 1.75 -2.73
CA GLY A 127 11.08 0.80 -1.61
C GLY A 127 9.85 -0.09 -1.54
N VAL A 128 8.65 0.51 -1.63
CA VAL A 128 7.39 -0.25 -1.61
C VAL A 128 7.21 -1.08 -2.88
N LEU A 129 7.64 -0.57 -4.05
CA LEU A 129 7.59 -1.35 -5.29
C LEU A 129 8.48 -2.61 -5.21
N ALA A 130 9.70 -2.47 -4.68
CA ALA A 130 10.60 -3.61 -4.48
C ALA A 130 10.00 -4.65 -3.51
N SER A 131 9.36 -4.19 -2.42
CA SER A 131 8.62 -5.03 -1.48
C SER A 131 7.46 -5.76 -2.17
N GLY A 132 6.62 -5.04 -2.92
CA GLY A 132 5.46 -5.62 -3.61
C GLY A 132 5.85 -6.65 -4.66
N ILE A 133 6.94 -6.42 -5.42
CA ILE A 133 7.47 -7.41 -6.37
C ILE A 133 7.92 -8.69 -5.65
N ARG A 134 8.63 -8.55 -4.54
CA ARG A 134 9.07 -9.69 -3.73
C ARG A 134 7.88 -10.50 -3.21
N ASP A 135 6.86 -9.83 -2.68
CA ASP A 135 5.68 -10.48 -2.11
C ASP A 135 4.84 -11.16 -3.20
N TRP A 136 4.73 -10.56 -4.39
CA TRP A 136 4.10 -11.18 -5.56
C TRP A 136 4.82 -12.46 -6.01
N ILE A 137 6.16 -12.43 -6.08
CA ILE A 137 6.98 -13.61 -6.42
C ILE A 137 6.77 -14.71 -5.36
N ALA A 138 6.79 -14.34 -4.08
CA ALA A 138 6.56 -15.28 -2.98
C ALA A 138 5.17 -15.93 -3.09
N ALA A 139 4.12 -15.15 -3.32
CA ALA A 139 2.75 -15.65 -3.47
C ALA A 139 2.63 -16.71 -4.58
N ASN A 140 3.24 -16.45 -5.74
CA ASN A 140 3.18 -17.34 -6.90
C ASN A 140 4.04 -18.59 -6.74
N SER A 141 5.12 -18.52 -5.96
CA SER A 141 5.92 -19.68 -5.59
C SER A 141 5.15 -20.64 -4.65
N HIS A 142 4.31 -20.12 -3.75
CA HIS A 142 3.47 -20.92 -2.86
C HIS A 142 2.33 -21.62 -3.60
N THR A 143 1.70 -20.98 -4.58
CA THR A 143 0.66 -21.63 -5.41
C THR A 143 1.20 -22.80 -6.21
N ASN A 144 2.42 -22.69 -6.76
CA ASN A 144 3.02 -23.77 -7.53
C ASN A 144 3.37 -25.01 -6.68
N ARG A 145 3.80 -24.82 -5.43
CA ARG A 145 4.13 -25.95 -4.52
C ARG A 145 2.90 -26.70 -4.02
N ALA A 146 1.75 -26.02 -3.89
CA ALA A 146 0.48 -26.66 -3.56
C ALA A 146 -0.06 -27.51 -4.74
N ALA A 147 0.19 -27.09 -5.98
CA ALA A 147 -0.21 -27.84 -7.17
C ALA A 147 0.62 -29.12 -7.37
N THR A 148 1.92 -29.12 -7.02
CA THR A 148 2.80 -30.29 -7.18
C THR A 148 2.59 -31.39 -6.14
N HIS A 149 1.84 -31.14 -5.06
CA HIS A 149 1.61 -32.11 -3.98
C HIS A 149 0.25 -32.85 -4.08
N ASN A 150 -0.57 -32.50 -5.07
CA ASN A 150 -1.89 -33.07 -5.36
C ASN A 150 -1.95 -33.89 -6.67
N GLY A 151 -0.79 -34.28 -7.22
CA GLY A 151 -0.66 -35.21 -8.35
C GLY A 151 0.14 -36.43 -7.96
#